data_AF-A0A7V1GSZ4-F1
#
_entry.id   AF-A0A7V1GSZ4-F1
#
_cell.length_a   1.000
_cell.length_b   1.000
_cell.length_c   1.000
_cell.angle_alpha   90.00
_cell.angle_beta   90.00
_cell.angle_gamma   90.00
#
_symmetry.space_group_name_H-M   'P 1'
#
loop_
_entity.id
_entity.type
_entity.pdbx_description
1 polymer ?
#
loop_
_entity_poly.entity_id
_entity_poly.type
_entity_poly.pdbx_seq_one_letter_code
_entity_poly.pdbx_strand_id
1 'polypeptide(L)'
;MLCPTAQHWGCDRAVDVGHPQALRACVSLGRAPSSASSPATASAASAPTSFRAPFVPARSPLAPGVRGVVRHILALLPQLKLLLEQLKQSERRLDRLLQRCAQKSRDACQSSLSARPQNEHSDVEILRSLPGVGRIVCATVLAEAHGVLLQDNRSTLRALGGIAPVTRRSGKAYPVVERRRACNRRVANAFSHCGRTAVQHDLVCRQHYARLRRRGHGHARAVRGVVDRLLDVALQMLKHRTLYDPARRRPLHTVKLLKEEQPPVCADAGSGIGNEASTSCAPGTQKQTTQGDVLARQLTLD
;
A
#
# COMPACT_ATOMS: atom_id res chain seq x y z
N MET A 1 15.19 46.12 43.30
CA MET A 1 14.91 45.23 44.44
C MET A 1 13.66 44.42 44.14
N LEU A 2 13.78 43.08 44.21
CA LEU A 2 12.79 42.05 44.62
C LEU A 2 11.34 42.18 44.08
N CYS A 3 10.91 41.30 43.15
CA CYS A 3 10.11 40.06 43.36
C CYS A 3 8.70 40.30 43.96
N PRO A 4 7.60 39.60 43.54
CA PRO A 4 7.57 38.12 43.45
C PRO A 4 6.54 37.43 42.49
N THR A 5 6.75 36.10 42.35
CA THR A 5 5.76 34.97 42.27
C THR A 5 4.76 34.76 41.11
N ALA A 6 5.02 33.67 40.38
CA ALA A 6 4.16 32.50 40.12
C ALA A 6 2.64 32.68 39.89
N GLN A 7 2.19 32.39 38.66
CA GLN A 7 0.81 31.93 38.40
C GLN A 7 0.80 30.79 37.36
N HIS A 8 0.65 29.58 37.90
CA HIS A 8 -0.37 28.59 37.53
C HIS A 8 -0.95 28.66 36.10
N TRP A 9 -0.48 27.81 35.20
CA TRP A 9 -1.27 27.43 34.02
C TRP A 9 -2.17 26.26 34.41
N GLY A 10 -3.35 26.63 34.91
CA GLY A 10 -4.46 25.73 35.11
C GLY A 10 -4.93 25.14 33.79
N CYS A 11 -5.18 23.83 33.81
CA CYS A 11 -6.15 23.17 32.94
C CYS A 11 -7.47 23.94 33.00
N ASP A 12 -7.84 24.60 31.91
CA ASP A 12 -9.23 24.74 31.45
C ASP A 12 -9.28 25.55 30.15
N ARG A 13 -9.15 24.84 29.02
CA ARG A 13 -9.81 25.22 27.78
C ARG A 13 -10.40 23.96 27.17
N ALA A 14 -11.67 23.75 27.48
CA ALA A 14 -12.57 22.92 26.71
C ALA A 14 -12.52 23.39 25.24
N VAL A 15 -11.85 22.60 24.40
CA VAL A 15 -12.10 22.63 22.96
C VAL A 15 -13.29 21.71 22.76
N ASP A 16 -14.41 22.32 22.39
CA ASP A 16 -15.66 21.68 21.98
C ASP A 16 -15.38 20.54 20.98
N VAL A 17 -15.35 19.31 21.49
CA VAL A 17 -15.40 18.11 20.68
C VAL A 17 -16.87 17.89 20.38
N GLY A 18 -17.31 18.41 19.22
CA GLY A 18 -18.62 18.16 18.65
C GLY A 18 -19.00 16.69 18.80
N HIS A 19 -20.07 16.47 19.57
CA HIS A 19 -20.53 15.17 20.00
C HIS A 19 -20.98 14.30 18.81
N PRO A 20 -20.78 12.97 18.86
CA PRO A 20 -21.02 12.07 17.74
C PRO A 20 -22.48 11.59 17.75
N GLN A 21 -23.42 12.44 17.33
CA GLN A 21 -24.81 12.05 17.07
C GLN A 21 -25.38 12.76 15.84
N ALA A 22 -24.84 12.48 14.66
CA ALA A 22 -25.52 12.71 13.39
C ALA A 22 -24.87 11.82 12.33
N LEU A 23 -25.68 11.21 11.45
CA LEU A 23 -25.34 10.21 10.41
C LEU A 23 -25.58 8.72 10.76
N ARG A 24 -26.58 8.46 11.60
CA ARG A 24 -27.61 7.45 11.30
C ARG A 24 -28.83 8.15 10.69
N ALA A 25 -28.80 8.46 9.41
CA ALA A 25 -29.99 8.89 8.65
C ALA A 25 -29.68 8.91 7.14
N CYS A 26 -29.74 7.75 6.48
CA CYS A 26 -29.90 7.60 5.03
C CYS A 26 -30.42 6.19 4.69
N VAL A 27 -31.34 5.67 5.52
CA VAL A 27 -32.14 4.47 5.23
C VAL A 27 -33.57 4.78 5.64
N SER A 28 -34.27 5.59 4.83
CA SER A 28 -35.72 5.62 4.69
C SER A 28 -36.11 6.85 3.87
N LEU A 29 -37.21 6.72 3.11
CA LEU A 29 -37.86 7.74 2.26
C LEU A 29 -37.37 7.79 0.80
N GLY A 30 -37.69 6.71 0.10
CA GLY A 30 -38.07 6.74 -1.31
C GLY A 30 -39.39 5.98 -1.48
N ARG A 31 -40.47 6.50 -0.88
CA ARG A 31 -41.85 6.06 -1.14
C ARG A 31 -42.41 6.97 -2.23
N ALA A 32 -42.48 6.47 -3.46
CA ALA A 32 -43.20 7.12 -4.56
C ALA A 32 -44.69 6.71 -4.54
N PRO A 33 -45.61 7.58 -4.99
CA PRO A 33 -47.04 7.35 -4.89
C PRO A 33 -47.54 6.36 -5.95
N SER A 34 -48.52 5.58 -5.51
CA SER A 34 -49.34 4.66 -6.28
C SER A 34 -50.43 5.40 -7.06
N SER A 35 -50.52 5.16 -8.36
CA SER A 35 -51.81 5.11 -9.08
C SER A 35 -51.73 4.12 -10.25
N ALA A 36 -52.78 3.27 -10.30
CA ALA A 36 -53.37 2.49 -11.40
C ALA A 36 -52.68 2.49 -12.79
N SER A 37 -52.62 1.42 -13.58
CA SER A 37 -53.40 0.18 -13.65
C SER A 37 -52.84 -0.75 -14.74
N SER A 38 -53.13 -2.04 -14.57
CA SER A 38 -53.30 -3.09 -15.59
C SER A 38 -52.19 -4.14 -15.85
N PRO A 39 -52.61 -5.39 -16.16
CA PRO A 39 -51.93 -6.59 -15.71
C PRO A 39 -51.33 -7.38 -16.88
N ALA A 40 -50.18 -8.03 -16.66
CA ALA A 40 -49.72 -9.07 -17.55
C ALA A 40 -48.86 -10.10 -16.81
N THR A 41 -49.46 -11.28 -16.67
CA THR A 41 -48.84 -12.61 -16.57
C THR A 41 -47.82 -12.86 -15.46
N ALA A 42 -48.34 -13.43 -14.37
CA ALA A 42 -47.59 -14.21 -13.40
C ALA A 42 -46.80 -15.32 -14.10
N SER A 43 -45.47 -15.16 -14.17
CA SER A 43 -44.55 -16.29 -14.35
C SER A 43 -44.13 -16.76 -12.96
N ALA A 44 -44.40 -18.02 -12.69
CA ALA A 44 -44.24 -18.69 -11.41
C ALA A 44 -42.81 -18.50 -10.84
N ALA A 45 -42.70 -17.63 -9.82
CA ALA A 45 -41.53 -17.58 -8.96
C ALA A 45 -41.51 -18.85 -8.11
N SER A 46 -40.60 -19.77 -8.48
CA SER A 46 -40.27 -20.96 -7.72
C SER A 46 -39.99 -20.61 -6.26
N ALA A 47 -40.69 -21.29 -5.36
CA ALA A 47 -40.53 -21.26 -3.90
C ALA A 47 -39.05 -21.31 -3.46
N PRO A 48 -38.68 -20.75 -2.28
CA PRO A 48 -37.34 -20.91 -1.75
C PRO A 48 -37.05 -22.40 -1.61
N THR A 49 -36.10 -22.89 -2.41
CA THR A 49 -35.65 -24.28 -2.39
C THR A 49 -35.23 -24.62 -0.97
N SER A 50 -36.11 -25.33 -0.26
CA SER A 50 -35.78 -25.90 1.04
C SER A 50 -34.55 -26.77 0.83
N PHE A 51 -33.52 -26.46 1.59
CA PHE A 51 -32.21 -27.03 1.41
C PHE A 51 -32.23 -28.49 1.88
N ARG A 52 -32.66 -29.39 1.00
CA ARG A 52 -32.73 -30.81 1.28
C ARG A 52 -31.32 -31.31 1.48
N ALA A 53 -31.01 -31.81 2.68
CA ALA A 53 -29.71 -32.36 2.99
C ALA A 53 -29.33 -33.42 1.94
N PRO A 54 -28.10 -33.39 1.40
CA PRO A 54 -27.69 -34.35 0.39
C PRO A 54 -27.81 -35.77 0.92
N PHE A 55 -28.52 -36.60 0.18
CA PHE A 55 -28.81 -37.97 0.54
C PHE A 55 -27.54 -38.82 0.36
N VAL A 56 -26.90 -39.19 1.47
CA VAL A 56 -25.92 -40.28 1.46
C VAL A 56 -26.69 -41.58 1.65
N PRO A 57 -26.71 -42.49 0.67
CA PRO A 57 -27.41 -43.76 0.82
C PRO A 57 -26.83 -44.54 2.01
N ALA A 58 -27.71 -45.09 2.84
CA ALA A 58 -27.33 -45.83 4.05
C ALA A 58 -26.43 -47.05 3.76
N ARG A 59 -26.43 -47.56 2.52
CA ARG A 59 -25.63 -48.68 2.03
C ARG A 59 -24.36 -48.24 1.28
N SER A 60 -23.61 -47.30 1.83
CA SER A 60 -22.22 -47.09 1.39
C SER A 60 -21.29 -47.99 2.21
N PRO A 61 -20.24 -48.60 1.61
CA PRO A 61 -19.31 -49.50 2.31
C PRO A 61 -18.41 -48.80 3.34
N LEU A 62 -18.69 -47.53 3.63
CA LEU A 62 -17.91 -46.66 4.51
C LEU A 62 -18.26 -46.93 5.97
N ALA A 63 -17.26 -46.90 6.87
CA ALA A 63 -17.48 -47.01 8.31
C ALA A 63 -18.44 -45.92 8.84
N PRO A 64 -19.21 -46.17 9.92
CA PRO A 64 -20.22 -45.24 10.43
C PRO A 64 -19.72 -43.80 10.68
N GLY A 65 -18.51 -43.65 11.25
CA GLY A 65 -17.89 -42.35 11.48
C GLY A 65 -17.58 -41.59 10.19
N VAL A 66 -17.13 -42.30 9.15
CA VAL A 66 -16.82 -41.70 7.84
C VAL A 66 -18.10 -41.25 7.13
N ARG A 67 -19.20 -42.00 7.25
CA ARG A 67 -20.51 -41.61 6.70
C ARG A 67 -21.03 -40.31 7.31
N GLY A 68 -20.83 -40.11 8.62
CA GLY A 68 -21.19 -38.88 9.32
C GLY A 68 -20.44 -37.66 8.79
N VAL A 69 -19.11 -37.79 8.61
CA VAL A 69 -18.27 -36.73 8.05
C VAL A 69 -18.63 -36.42 6.60
N VAL A 70 -18.82 -37.43 5.76
CA VAL A 70 -19.22 -37.25 4.35
C VAL A 70 -20.57 -36.54 4.27
N ARG A 71 -21.56 -36.94 5.06
CA ARG A 71 -22.86 -36.25 5.13
C ARG A 71 -22.71 -34.79 5.56
N HIS A 72 -21.85 -34.53 6.55
CA HIS A 72 -21.59 -33.17 7.03
C HIS A 72 -20.91 -32.30 5.96
N ILE A 73 -19.86 -32.80 5.30
CA ILE A 73 -19.20 -32.10 4.19
C ILE A 73 -20.19 -31.80 3.08
N LEU A 74 -20.97 -32.80 2.65
CA LEU A 74 -21.94 -32.60 1.58
C LEU A 74 -22.99 -31.54 1.97
N ALA A 75 -23.41 -31.48 3.24
CA ALA A 75 -24.32 -30.44 3.73
C ALA A 75 -23.68 -29.03 3.75
N LEU A 76 -22.39 -28.92 4.04
CA LEU A 76 -21.64 -27.66 4.04
C LEU A 76 -21.33 -27.14 2.62
N LEU A 77 -21.09 -28.03 1.65
CA LEU A 77 -20.73 -27.66 0.28
C LEU A 77 -21.65 -26.57 -0.34
N PRO A 78 -22.98 -26.73 -0.36
CA PRO A 78 -23.85 -25.71 -0.94
C PRO A 78 -23.89 -24.41 -0.12
N GLN A 79 -23.65 -24.44 1.20
CA GLN A 79 -23.48 -23.22 2.00
C GLN A 79 -22.21 -22.47 1.57
N LEU A 80 -21.11 -23.19 1.38
CA LEU A 80 -19.85 -22.63 0.91
C LEU A 80 -19.98 -22.05 -0.51
N LYS A 81 -20.72 -22.73 -1.41
CA LYS A 81 -21.00 -22.22 -2.76
C LYS A 81 -21.76 -20.89 -2.70
N LEU A 82 -22.81 -20.80 -1.89
CA LEU A 82 -23.56 -19.55 -1.70
C LEU A 82 -22.66 -18.42 -1.18
N LEU A 83 -21.82 -18.70 -0.17
CA LEU A 83 -20.89 -17.70 0.36
C LEU A 83 -19.88 -17.23 -0.71
N LEU A 84 -19.34 -18.13 -1.52
CA LEU A 84 -18.45 -17.77 -2.62
C LEU A 84 -19.14 -16.89 -3.67
N GLU A 85 -20.41 -17.16 -3.98
CA GLU A 85 -21.20 -16.31 -4.88
C GLU A 85 -21.44 -14.92 -4.30
N GLN A 86 -21.81 -14.83 -3.01
CA GLN A 86 -21.98 -13.55 -2.32
C GLN A 86 -20.69 -12.75 -2.25
N LEU A 87 -19.55 -13.41 -2.03
CA LEU A 87 -18.24 -12.77 -2.07
C LEU A 87 -17.94 -12.21 -3.47
N LYS A 88 -18.16 -12.99 -4.54
CA LYS A 88 -17.99 -12.53 -5.93
C LYS A 88 -18.91 -11.36 -6.27
N GLN A 89 -20.17 -11.40 -5.81
CA GLN A 89 -21.12 -10.28 -6.00
C GLN A 89 -20.63 -9.01 -5.28
N SER A 90 -20.12 -9.15 -4.06
CA SER A 90 -19.57 -8.05 -3.26
C SER A 90 -18.34 -7.42 -3.93
N GLU A 91 -17.44 -8.24 -4.48
CA GLU A 91 -16.28 -7.77 -5.24
C GLU A 91 -16.70 -6.97 -6.48
N ARG A 92 -17.64 -7.50 -7.27
CA ARG A 92 -18.18 -6.80 -8.45
C ARG A 92 -18.83 -5.47 -8.07
N ARG A 93 -19.54 -5.43 -6.94
CA ARG A 93 -20.15 -4.21 -6.41
C ARG A 93 -19.07 -3.18 -6.05
N LEU A 94 -17.99 -3.59 -5.39
CA LEU A 94 -16.86 -2.71 -5.07
C LEU A 94 -16.19 -2.17 -6.33
N ASP A 95 -15.97 -3.02 -7.35
CA ASP A 95 -15.38 -2.57 -8.62
C ASP A 95 -16.25 -1.52 -9.32
N ARG A 96 -17.57 -1.73 -9.38
CA ARG A 96 -18.50 -0.73 -9.94
C ARG A 96 -18.46 0.59 -9.19
N LEU A 97 -18.37 0.56 -7.85
CA LEU A 97 -18.26 1.78 -7.05
C LEU A 97 -16.95 2.52 -7.32
N LEU A 98 -15.82 1.81 -7.38
CA LEU A 98 -14.53 2.39 -7.72
C LEU A 98 -14.51 2.98 -9.14
N GLN A 99 -15.14 2.31 -10.12
CA GLN A 99 -15.29 2.84 -11.49
C GLN A 99 -16.13 4.12 -11.50
N ARG A 100 -17.23 4.18 -10.74
CA ARG A 100 -18.04 5.40 -10.60
C ARG A 100 -17.25 6.54 -9.96
N CYS A 101 -16.45 6.26 -8.93
CA CYS A 101 -15.55 7.26 -8.33
C CYS A 101 -14.54 7.77 -9.36
N ALA A 102 -13.96 6.86 -10.15
CA ALA A 102 -13.03 7.24 -11.20
C ALA A 102 -13.68 8.12 -12.28
N GLN A 103 -14.88 7.76 -12.74
CA GLN A 103 -15.61 8.54 -13.72
C GLN A 103 -15.95 9.94 -13.21
N LYS A 104 -16.50 10.05 -12.00
CA LYS A 104 -16.81 11.35 -11.39
C LYS A 104 -15.61 12.27 -11.29
N SER A 105 -14.42 11.74 -10.97
CA SER A 105 -13.21 12.55 -10.93
C SER A 105 -12.77 13.04 -12.33
N ARG A 106 -13.03 12.27 -13.39
CA ARG A 106 -12.75 12.70 -14.77
C ARG A 106 -13.76 13.75 -15.25
N ASP A 107 -15.04 13.55 -14.96
CA ASP A 107 -16.10 14.48 -15.35
C ASP A 107 -15.90 15.86 -14.68
N ALA A 108 -15.48 15.87 -13.40
CA ALA A 108 -15.14 17.10 -12.68
C ALA A 108 -13.97 17.85 -13.32
N CYS A 109 -12.94 17.13 -13.80
CA CYS A 109 -11.81 17.71 -14.51
C CYS A 109 -12.21 18.28 -15.89
N GLN A 110 -13.04 17.57 -16.65
CA GLN A 110 -13.52 18.01 -17.97
C GLN A 110 -14.38 19.28 -17.89
N SER A 111 -15.13 19.45 -16.80
CA SER A 111 -15.99 20.63 -16.59
C SER A 111 -15.19 21.88 -16.24
N SER A 112 -14.00 21.73 -15.64
CA SER A 112 -13.04 22.81 -15.43
C SER A 112 -12.18 23.01 -16.70
N LEU A 113 -12.74 23.67 -17.70
CA LEU A 113 -12.17 23.96 -19.04
C LEU A 113 -10.87 24.81 -19.07
N SER A 114 -10.09 24.90 -17.98
CA SER A 114 -8.87 25.72 -17.91
C SER A 114 -7.58 24.90 -17.72
N ALA A 115 -6.81 24.81 -18.81
CA ALA A 115 -5.34 24.69 -18.83
C ALA A 115 -4.67 23.51 -18.09
N ARG A 116 -5.35 22.38 -17.85
CA ARG A 116 -4.70 21.16 -17.34
C ARG A 116 -4.48 20.14 -18.46
N PRO A 117 -3.27 19.57 -18.59
CA PRO A 117 -2.97 18.60 -19.65
C PRO A 117 -3.88 17.38 -19.52
N GLN A 118 -4.34 16.87 -20.67
CA GLN A 118 -5.36 15.84 -20.87
C GLN A 118 -5.02 14.43 -20.32
N ASN A 119 -4.02 14.31 -19.47
CA ASN A 119 -3.52 13.05 -18.91
C ASN A 119 -3.74 12.97 -17.38
N GLU A 120 -4.82 13.57 -16.88
CA GLU A 120 -5.15 13.53 -15.46
C GLU A 120 -5.75 12.16 -15.09
N HIS A 121 -4.89 11.26 -14.63
CA HIS A 121 -5.32 10.00 -14.03
C HIS A 121 -6.17 10.25 -12.78
N SER A 122 -7.25 9.47 -12.64
CA SER A 122 -8.09 9.51 -11.44
C SER A 122 -7.31 9.04 -10.20
N ASP A 123 -7.64 9.57 -9.02
CA ASP A 123 -7.12 9.07 -7.73
C ASP A 123 -7.24 7.53 -7.62
N VAL A 124 -8.33 6.96 -8.12
CA VAL A 124 -8.56 5.51 -8.12
C VAL A 124 -7.52 4.79 -8.98
N GLU A 125 -7.21 5.32 -10.17
CA GLU A 125 -6.25 4.72 -11.10
C GLU A 125 -4.83 4.81 -10.55
N ILE A 126 -4.47 5.98 -10.02
CA ILE A 126 -3.17 6.25 -9.40
C ILE A 126 -2.98 5.28 -8.23
N LEU A 127 -3.94 5.19 -7.31
CA LEU A 127 -3.84 4.28 -6.17
C LEU A 127 -3.80 2.82 -6.59
N ARG A 128 -4.62 2.38 -7.55
CA ARG A 128 -4.62 0.99 -8.04
C ARG A 128 -3.35 0.60 -8.80
N SER A 129 -2.61 1.56 -9.35
CA SER A 129 -1.33 1.28 -10.01
C SER A 129 -0.21 0.91 -9.02
N LEU A 130 -0.35 1.28 -7.74
CA LEU A 130 0.66 1.01 -6.71
C LEU A 130 0.74 -0.49 -6.37
N PRO A 131 1.95 -1.00 -6.08
CA PRO A 131 2.12 -2.38 -5.68
C PRO A 131 1.42 -2.64 -4.35
N GLY A 132 0.59 -3.68 -4.29
CA GLY A 132 -0.14 -4.07 -3.09
C GLY A 132 -1.46 -3.33 -2.84
N VAL A 133 -1.81 -2.35 -3.68
CA VAL A 133 -3.10 -1.66 -3.56
C VAL A 133 -4.16 -2.37 -4.40
N GLY A 134 -4.80 -3.37 -3.79
CA GLY A 134 -5.96 -4.04 -4.38
C GLY A 134 -7.26 -3.26 -4.20
N ARG A 135 -8.36 -3.80 -4.73
CA ARG A 135 -9.72 -3.22 -4.67
C ARG A 135 -10.14 -2.82 -3.25
N ILE A 136 -9.98 -3.73 -2.30
CA ILE A 136 -10.38 -3.52 -0.90
C ILE A 136 -9.52 -2.43 -0.25
N VAL A 137 -8.20 -2.47 -0.47
CA VAL A 137 -7.27 -1.46 0.07
C VAL A 137 -7.61 -0.09 -0.51
N CYS A 138 -7.76 0.00 -1.83
CA CYS A 138 -8.12 1.24 -2.53
C CYS A 138 -9.45 1.81 -2.02
N ALA A 139 -10.50 0.99 -1.96
CA ALA A 139 -11.82 1.41 -1.47
C ALA A 139 -11.77 1.88 -0.01
N THR A 140 -11.03 1.18 0.85
CA THR A 140 -10.90 1.55 2.27
C THR A 140 -10.17 2.87 2.43
N VAL A 141 -9.07 3.07 1.70
CA VAL A 141 -8.28 4.30 1.76
C VAL A 141 -9.08 5.49 1.23
N LEU A 142 -9.83 5.32 0.14
CA LEU A 142 -10.69 6.38 -0.40
C LEU A 142 -11.88 6.68 0.52
N ALA A 143 -12.46 5.67 1.18
CA ALA A 143 -13.58 5.89 2.10
C ALA A 143 -13.14 6.60 3.39
N GLU A 144 -11.99 6.24 3.95
CA GLU A 144 -11.60 6.62 5.31
C GLU A 144 -10.52 7.71 5.36
N ALA A 145 -9.72 7.86 4.29
CA ALA A 145 -8.53 8.72 4.28
C ALA A 145 -8.50 9.73 3.12
N HIS A 146 -9.53 9.81 2.28
CA HIS A 146 -9.53 10.70 1.10
C HIS A 146 -9.31 12.17 1.45
N GLY A 147 -9.95 12.70 2.50
CA GLY A 147 -9.71 14.07 2.95
C GLY A 147 -8.25 14.34 3.37
N VAL A 148 -7.58 13.35 3.96
CA VAL A 148 -6.16 13.46 4.35
C VAL A 148 -5.24 13.36 3.13
N LEU A 149 -5.60 12.56 2.13
CA LEU A 149 -4.87 12.46 0.86
C LEU A 149 -4.90 13.77 0.09
N LEU A 150 -6.04 14.46 0.06
CA LEU A 150 -6.19 15.76 -0.60
C LEU A 150 -5.31 16.86 0.02
N GLN A 151 -5.04 16.76 1.32
CA GLN A 151 -4.21 17.73 2.04
C GLN A 151 -2.70 17.47 1.88
N ASP A 152 -2.27 16.41 1.18
CA ASP A 152 -0.86 16.00 1.03
C ASP A 152 -0.11 15.85 2.38
N ASN A 153 -0.86 15.55 3.45
CA ASN A 153 -0.36 15.57 4.82
C ASN A 153 0.14 14.19 5.26
N ARG A 154 1.42 13.91 4.95
CA ARG A 154 2.10 12.63 5.29
C ARG A 154 2.01 12.27 6.77
N SER A 155 2.27 13.21 7.67
CA SER A 155 2.28 12.96 9.13
C SER A 155 0.91 12.49 9.62
N THR A 156 -0.16 13.14 9.16
CA THR A 156 -1.55 12.79 9.46
C THR A 156 -1.91 11.41 8.92
N LEU A 157 -1.48 11.09 7.69
CA LEU A 157 -1.73 9.77 7.09
C LEU A 157 -1.01 8.64 7.85
N ARG A 158 0.23 8.89 8.28
CA ARG A 158 0.99 7.95 9.14
C ARG A 158 0.32 7.75 10.49
N ALA A 159 -0.25 8.79 11.08
CA ALA A 159 -1.00 8.70 12.33
C ALA A 159 -2.30 7.91 12.14
N LEU A 160 -3.08 8.21 11.09
CA LEU A 160 -4.34 7.55 10.76
C LEU A 160 -4.16 6.04 10.56
N GLY A 161 -3.10 5.64 9.85
CA GLY A 161 -2.75 4.24 9.60
C GLY A 161 -2.01 3.52 10.73
N GLY A 162 -1.71 4.22 11.83
CA GLY A 162 -0.93 3.66 12.94
C GLY A 162 0.49 3.24 12.53
N ILE A 163 1.10 3.97 11.61
CA ILE A 163 2.49 3.80 11.16
C ILE A 163 3.41 4.74 11.95
N ALA A 164 2.89 5.91 12.34
CA ALA A 164 3.64 6.88 13.13
C ALA A 164 4.16 6.26 14.45
N PRO A 165 5.46 6.43 14.77
CA PRO A 165 6.01 6.02 16.04
C PRO A 165 5.47 6.92 17.18
N VAL A 166 5.30 6.34 18.36
CA VAL A 166 4.97 7.07 19.58
C VAL A 166 6.02 6.72 20.62
N THR A 167 6.71 7.73 21.13
CA THR A 167 7.64 7.59 22.25
C THR A 167 6.84 7.54 23.54
N ARG A 168 6.83 6.40 24.22
CA ARG A 168 6.36 6.30 25.60
C ARG A 168 7.56 6.51 26.52
N ARG A 169 7.48 7.56 27.32
CA ARG A 169 8.44 7.83 28.40
C ARG A 169 7.72 7.65 29.72
N SER A 170 8.11 6.64 30.49
CA SER A 170 7.76 6.55 31.91
C SER A 170 8.94 7.10 32.70
N GLY A 171 8.70 7.89 33.74
CA GLY A 171 9.76 8.64 34.45
C GLY A 171 10.93 7.78 34.98
N LYS A 172 10.74 6.47 35.14
CA LYS A 172 11.78 5.51 35.58
C LYS A 172 12.33 4.61 34.47
N ALA A 173 11.75 4.61 33.27
CA ALA A 173 12.12 3.70 32.19
C ALA A 173 12.77 4.45 31.02
N TYR A 174 13.66 3.77 30.31
CA TYR A 174 14.19 4.26 29.04
C TYR A 174 13.03 4.51 28.05
N PRO A 175 13.09 5.60 27.26
CA PRO A 175 12.03 5.92 26.32
C PRO A 175 11.89 4.79 25.29
N VAL A 176 10.72 4.17 25.24
CA VAL A 176 10.41 3.09 24.30
C VAL A 176 9.64 3.67 23.11
N VAL A 177 10.11 3.37 21.90
CA VAL A 177 9.39 3.74 20.67
C VAL A 177 8.42 2.63 20.31
N GLU A 178 7.13 2.89 20.47
CA GLU A 178 6.06 1.95 20.16
C GLU A 178 5.25 2.38 18.94
N ARG A 179 4.41 1.46 18.44
CA ARG A 179 3.40 1.76 17.42
C ARG A 179 2.24 2.52 18.07
N ARG A 180 1.74 3.58 17.40
CA ARG A 180 0.45 4.20 17.76
C ARG A 180 -0.69 3.17 17.72
N ARG A 181 -1.38 2.98 18.85
CA ARG A 181 -2.56 2.10 18.95
C ARG A 181 -3.87 2.84 18.64
N ALA A 182 -3.96 4.12 19.01
CA ALA A 182 -5.08 5.00 18.68
C ALA A 182 -5.01 5.43 17.20
N CYS A 183 -5.49 4.56 16.31
CA CYS A 183 -5.52 4.74 14.86
C CYS A 183 -6.77 4.08 14.26
N ASN A 184 -7.12 4.43 13.02
CA ASN A 184 -8.26 3.81 12.34
C ASN A 184 -7.89 2.36 11.98
N ARG A 185 -8.56 1.39 12.62
CA ARG A 185 -8.26 -0.04 12.43
C ARG A 185 -8.45 -0.51 11.00
N ARG A 186 -9.40 0.07 10.25
CA ARG A 186 -9.67 -0.27 8.84
C ARG A 186 -8.50 0.12 7.94
N VAL A 187 -8.05 1.37 8.06
CA VAL A 187 -6.89 1.88 7.32
C VAL A 187 -5.61 1.15 7.74
N ALA A 188 -5.41 0.93 9.04
CA ALA A 188 -4.27 0.17 9.55
C ALA A 188 -4.21 -1.27 9.02
N ASN A 189 -5.36 -1.93 8.89
CA ASN A 189 -5.43 -3.27 8.31
C ASN A 189 -5.18 -3.23 6.79
N ALA A 190 -5.81 -2.31 6.07
CA ALA A 190 -5.59 -2.10 4.64
C ALA A 190 -4.11 -1.87 4.31
N PHE A 191 -3.42 -1.04 5.10
CA PHE A 191 -1.98 -0.83 5.00
C PHE A 191 -1.16 -2.07 5.31
N SER A 192 -1.54 -2.85 6.31
CA SER A 192 -0.85 -4.11 6.62
C SER A 192 -0.95 -5.13 5.48
N HIS A 193 -2.13 -5.24 4.86
CA HIS A 193 -2.32 -6.07 3.67
C HIS A 193 -1.55 -5.52 2.47
N CYS A 194 -1.63 -4.21 2.21
CA CYS A 194 -0.90 -3.54 1.14
C CYS A 194 0.60 -3.81 1.23
N GLY A 195 1.21 -3.59 2.40
CA GLY A 195 2.64 -3.81 2.59
C GLY A 195 3.06 -5.27 2.40
N ARG A 196 2.23 -6.23 2.84
CA ARG A 196 2.50 -7.67 2.63
C ARG A 196 2.48 -8.03 1.14
N THR A 197 1.44 -7.60 0.42
CA THR A 197 1.31 -7.84 -1.02
C THR A 197 2.39 -7.11 -1.81
N ALA A 198 2.74 -5.88 -1.44
CA ALA A 198 3.82 -5.12 -2.07
C ALA A 198 5.19 -5.81 -1.96
N VAL A 199 5.49 -6.44 -0.81
CA VAL A 199 6.74 -7.21 -0.63
C VAL A 199 6.79 -8.45 -1.55
N GLN A 200 5.62 -9.00 -1.93
CA GLN A 200 5.55 -10.15 -2.82
C GLN A 200 5.74 -9.72 -4.29
N HIS A 201 5.12 -8.61 -4.72
CA HIS A 201 5.09 -8.23 -6.14
C HIS A 201 6.15 -7.18 -6.56
N ASP A 202 6.73 -6.41 -5.64
CA ASP A 202 7.72 -5.38 -5.96
C ASP A 202 9.10 -5.68 -5.36
N LEU A 203 10.12 -5.74 -6.21
CA LEU A 203 11.50 -6.04 -5.82
C LEU A 203 12.06 -4.98 -4.87
N VAL A 204 11.76 -3.70 -5.09
CA VAL A 204 12.27 -2.62 -4.23
C VAL A 204 11.66 -2.69 -2.83
N CYS A 205 10.36 -2.95 -2.72
CA CYS A 205 9.68 -3.25 -1.45
C CYS A 205 10.30 -4.47 -0.75
N ARG A 206 10.54 -5.55 -1.49
CA ARG A 206 11.14 -6.78 -0.95
C ARG A 206 12.54 -6.55 -0.39
N GLN A 207 13.39 -5.82 -1.11
CA GLN A 207 14.74 -5.47 -0.64
C GLN A 207 14.71 -4.57 0.60
N HIS A 208 13.78 -3.61 0.64
CA HIS A 208 13.63 -2.77 1.82
C HIS A 208 13.17 -3.59 3.03
N TYR A 209 12.19 -4.47 2.85
CA TYR A 209 11.74 -5.40 3.89
C TYR A 209 12.89 -6.26 4.41
N ALA A 210 13.67 -6.87 3.51
CA ALA A 210 14.82 -7.70 3.88
C ALA A 210 15.88 -6.90 4.67
N ARG A 211 16.13 -5.64 4.30
CA ARG A 211 17.01 -4.74 5.05
C ARG A 211 16.50 -4.46 6.46
N LEU A 212 15.19 -4.21 6.61
CA LEU A 212 14.59 -3.99 7.93
C LEU A 212 14.67 -5.25 8.80
N ARG A 213 14.47 -6.44 8.21
CA ARG A 213 14.63 -7.72 8.91
C ARG A 213 16.07 -7.97 9.35
N ARG A 214 17.06 -7.67 8.49
CA ARG A 214 18.50 -7.75 8.83
C ARG A 214 18.90 -6.83 9.98
N ARG A 215 18.23 -5.69 10.15
CA ARG A 215 18.42 -4.78 11.30
C ARG A 215 17.75 -5.27 12.60
N GLY A 216 17.19 -6.49 12.62
CA GLY A 216 16.52 -7.05 13.79
C GLY A 216 15.07 -6.58 13.98
N HIS A 217 14.45 -5.89 13.01
CA HIS A 217 13.05 -5.49 13.15
C HIS A 217 12.09 -6.69 12.99
N GLY A 218 11.12 -6.81 13.90
CA GLY A 218 10.03 -7.79 13.79
C GLY A 218 9.21 -7.66 12.49
N HIS A 219 8.56 -8.74 12.05
CA HIS A 219 7.81 -8.78 10.77
C HIS A 219 6.81 -7.62 10.63
N ALA A 220 5.96 -7.42 11.63
CA ALA A 220 4.94 -6.36 11.59
C ALA A 220 5.56 -4.95 11.54
N ARG A 221 6.72 -4.72 12.17
CA ARG A 221 7.44 -3.44 12.10
C ARG A 221 8.08 -3.25 10.72
N ALA A 222 8.65 -4.31 10.16
CA ALA A 222 9.24 -4.27 8.82
C ALA A 222 8.19 -3.97 7.73
N VAL A 223 7.01 -4.62 7.78
CA VAL A 223 5.89 -4.35 6.87
C VAL A 223 5.44 -2.88 6.98
N ARG A 224 5.29 -2.34 8.19
CA ARG A 224 4.95 -0.92 8.36
C ARG A 224 5.99 0.02 7.77
N GLY A 225 7.28 -0.31 7.86
CA GLY A 225 8.34 0.46 7.21
C GLY A 225 8.25 0.46 5.68
N VAL A 226 7.84 -0.66 5.08
CA VAL A 226 7.55 -0.74 3.64
C VAL A 226 6.38 0.16 3.27
N VAL A 227 5.28 0.08 4.03
CA VAL A 227 4.12 0.94 3.80
C VAL A 227 4.48 2.41 3.95
N ASP A 228 5.27 2.77 4.96
CA ASP A 228 5.67 4.17 5.21
C ASP A 228 6.33 4.81 3.96
N ARG A 229 7.18 4.04 3.26
CA ARG A 229 7.75 4.47 1.98
C ARG A 229 6.77 4.44 0.82
N LEU A 230 5.82 3.49 0.80
CA LEU A 230 4.79 3.47 -0.24
C LEU A 230 3.83 4.65 -0.10
N LEU A 231 3.57 5.12 1.12
CA LEU A 231 2.77 6.32 1.34
C LEU A 231 3.45 7.58 0.78
N ASP A 232 4.77 7.70 0.91
CA ASP A 232 5.52 8.78 0.24
C ASP A 232 5.31 8.75 -1.27
N VAL A 233 5.50 7.57 -1.87
CA VAL A 233 5.34 7.39 -3.31
C VAL A 233 3.91 7.68 -3.74
N ALA A 234 2.91 7.21 -2.97
CA ALA A 234 1.50 7.44 -3.26
C ALA A 234 1.14 8.93 -3.24
N LEU A 235 1.59 9.67 -2.22
CA LEU A 235 1.36 11.11 -2.13
C LEU A 235 2.02 11.87 -3.27
N GLN A 236 3.27 11.53 -3.60
CA GLN A 236 3.99 12.14 -4.72
C GLN A 236 3.29 11.88 -6.07
N MET A 237 2.80 10.66 -6.28
CA MET A 237 2.06 10.29 -7.49
C MET A 237 0.70 10.98 -7.60
N LEU A 238 -0.03 11.12 -6.49
CA LEU A 238 -1.29 11.86 -6.44
C LEU A 238 -1.07 13.34 -6.75
N LYS A 239 0.03 13.92 -6.25
CA LYS A 239 0.41 15.31 -6.51
C LYS A 239 0.76 15.58 -7.97
N HIS A 240 1.51 14.67 -8.60
CA HIS A 240 1.91 14.81 -10.00
C HIS A 240 0.94 14.20 -11.00
N ARG A 241 -0.14 13.57 -10.53
CA ARG A 241 -1.12 12.87 -11.38
C ARG A 241 -0.49 11.81 -12.30
N THR A 242 0.49 11.06 -11.79
CA THR A 242 1.21 10.02 -12.55
C THR A 242 0.91 8.62 -12.03
N LEU A 243 0.87 7.62 -12.92
CA LEU A 243 0.79 6.20 -12.52
C LEU A 243 2.12 5.66 -11.98
N TYR A 244 2.05 4.57 -11.23
CA TYR A 244 3.23 3.92 -10.67
C TYR A 244 4.03 3.25 -11.78
N ASP A 245 5.31 3.61 -11.84
CA ASP A 245 6.27 3.01 -12.75
C ASP A 245 7.40 2.36 -11.91
N PRO A 246 7.55 1.03 -11.95
CA PRO A 246 8.58 0.35 -11.19
C PRO A 246 10.00 0.71 -11.64
N ALA A 247 10.20 1.13 -12.90
CA ALA A 247 11.52 1.48 -13.42
C ALA A 247 12.03 2.81 -12.83
N ARG A 248 11.14 3.74 -12.52
CA ARG A 248 11.48 5.01 -11.85
C ARG A 248 11.93 4.80 -10.42
N ARG A 249 11.51 3.69 -9.81
CA ARG A 249 11.84 3.37 -8.42
C ARG A 249 13.24 2.76 -8.36
N ARG A 250 14.26 3.62 -8.33
CA ARG A 250 15.66 3.18 -8.27
C ARG A 250 15.88 2.16 -7.14
N PRO A 251 16.33 0.94 -7.47
CA PRO A 251 16.67 -0.04 -6.45
C PRO A 251 17.87 0.44 -5.65
N LEU A 252 17.81 0.28 -4.32
CA LEU A 252 18.88 0.75 -3.44
C LEU A 252 20.19 -0.05 -3.55
N HIS A 253 20.24 -1.11 -4.37
CA HIS A 253 21.46 -1.87 -4.66
C HIS A 253 22.20 -1.31 -5.88
N THR A 254 21.48 -0.78 -6.87
CA THR A 254 22.07 -0.16 -8.06
C THR A 254 22.87 1.09 -7.72
N VAL A 255 22.49 1.83 -6.67
CA VAL A 255 23.25 2.99 -6.18
C VAL A 255 24.61 2.59 -5.58
N LYS A 256 24.79 1.33 -5.14
CA LYS A 256 26.11 0.85 -4.71
C LYS A 256 26.97 0.42 -5.90
N LEU A 257 26.40 -0.31 -6.85
CA LEU A 257 27.12 -0.75 -8.06
C LEU A 257 27.59 0.44 -8.91
N LEU A 258 26.74 1.45 -9.11
CA LEU A 258 27.11 2.67 -9.83
C LEU A 258 28.07 3.59 -9.06
N LYS A 259 28.32 3.32 -7.77
CA LYS A 259 29.31 4.04 -6.97
C LYS A 259 30.63 3.28 -6.83
N GLU A 260 30.65 2.00 -7.17
CA GLU A 260 31.85 1.15 -7.20
C GLU A 260 32.48 1.07 -8.61
N GLU A 261 31.77 1.50 -9.67
CA GLU A 261 32.31 1.61 -11.05
C GLU A 261 32.94 2.96 -11.41
N GLN A 262 33.25 3.82 -10.42
CA GLN A 262 34.12 4.98 -10.68
C GLN A 262 35.57 4.53 -10.49
N PRO A 263 36.40 4.40 -11.56
CA PRO A 263 37.82 4.19 -11.39
C PRO A 263 38.39 5.39 -10.60
N PRO A 264 39.42 5.18 -9.75
CA PRO A 264 40.00 6.27 -8.99
C PRO A 264 40.48 7.33 -9.99
N VAL A 265 39.88 8.52 -9.93
CA VAL A 265 40.40 9.70 -10.58
C VAL A 265 41.77 9.93 -9.97
N CYS A 266 42.83 9.73 -10.74
CA CYS A 266 44.18 10.11 -10.38
C CYS A 266 44.14 11.59 -9.98
N ALA A 267 44.45 11.86 -8.72
CA ALA A 267 44.61 13.22 -8.25
C ALA A 267 45.85 13.81 -8.91
N ASP A 268 45.64 14.68 -9.90
CA ASP A 268 46.67 15.55 -10.44
C ASP A 268 47.08 16.55 -9.34
N ALA A 269 48.15 16.21 -8.61
CA ALA A 269 48.87 17.17 -7.80
C ALA A 269 49.88 17.91 -8.69
N GLY A 270 49.41 19.00 -9.29
CA GLY A 270 50.27 19.95 -10.00
C GLY A 270 50.93 20.96 -9.06
N SER A 271 52.27 20.95 -9.11
CA SER A 271 53.18 22.11 -9.05
C SER A 271 53.54 22.76 -7.71
N GLY A 272 54.86 22.76 -7.43
CA GLY A 272 55.51 23.47 -6.33
C GLY A 272 57.05 23.36 -6.32
N ILE A 273 57.70 23.92 -7.33
CA ILE A 273 59.01 24.64 -7.35
C ILE A 273 60.15 24.16 -6.41
N GLY A 274 61.33 23.84 -6.99
CA GLY A 274 62.63 24.21 -6.41
C GLY A 274 63.74 23.14 -6.30
N ASN A 275 64.73 23.25 -7.20
CA ASN A 275 66.18 23.02 -7.07
C ASN A 275 66.84 21.63 -6.89
N GLU A 276 67.79 21.44 -7.83
CA GLU A 276 69.18 20.96 -7.67
C GLU A 276 69.54 19.47 -7.83
N ALA A 277 70.23 19.24 -8.95
CA ALA A 277 71.44 18.42 -9.14
C ALA A 277 71.42 16.90 -8.89
N SER A 278 71.76 16.17 -9.97
CA SER A 278 72.79 15.10 -10.04
C SER A 278 72.33 13.79 -10.69
N THR A 279 72.81 13.58 -11.93
CA THR A 279 73.56 12.38 -12.37
C THR A 279 72.88 11.00 -12.54
N SER A 280 72.90 10.52 -13.80
CA SER A 280 72.93 9.11 -14.28
C SER A 280 71.66 8.26 -14.08
N CYS A 281 71.24 7.28 -14.89
CA CYS A 281 71.75 6.56 -16.07
C CYS A 281 70.52 5.91 -16.77
N ALA A 282 70.60 5.60 -18.06
CA ALA A 282 69.58 4.90 -18.88
C ALA A 282 69.61 3.34 -18.68
N PRO A 283 68.91 2.50 -19.49
CA PRO A 283 67.48 2.39 -19.84
C PRO A 283 66.91 0.97 -19.58
N GLY A 284 65.60 0.72 -19.79
CA GLY A 284 65.07 -0.65 -19.74
C GLY A 284 63.61 -0.86 -20.17
N THR A 285 63.43 -1.16 -21.46
CA THR A 285 62.38 -2.01 -22.09
C THR A 285 60.88 -1.68 -21.93
N GLN A 286 60.34 -1.22 -23.06
CA GLN A 286 58.93 -1.28 -23.44
C GLN A 286 58.49 -2.74 -23.67
N LYS A 287 57.28 -3.09 -23.23
CA LYS A 287 56.39 -4.02 -23.94
C LYS A 287 54.99 -3.45 -23.99
N GLN A 288 54.61 -3.04 -25.19
CA GLN A 288 53.24 -2.77 -25.61
C GLN A 288 52.52 -4.12 -25.74
N THR A 289 51.33 -4.24 -25.14
CA THR A 289 50.33 -5.18 -25.64
C THR A 289 49.03 -4.42 -25.81
N THR A 290 48.63 -4.33 -27.07
CA THR A 290 47.51 -3.61 -27.64
C THR A 290 46.16 -4.20 -27.26
N GLN A 291 45.22 -3.29 -27.03
CA GLN A 291 43.79 -3.35 -27.36
C GLN A 291 43.39 -4.49 -28.31
N GLY A 292 42.58 -5.42 -27.80
CA GLY A 292 41.94 -6.45 -28.62
C GLY A 292 41.48 -7.65 -27.81
N ASP A 293 40.55 -7.46 -26.87
CA ASP A 293 39.78 -8.57 -26.27
C ASP A 293 38.46 -8.07 -25.67
N VAL A 294 37.71 -7.30 -26.48
CA VAL A 294 36.31 -6.97 -26.25
C VAL A 294 35.53 -7.51 -27.44
N LEU A 295 34.91 -8.68 -27.27
CA LEU A 295 33.82 -9.29 -28.07
C LEU A 295 34.05 -10.80 -28.27
N ALA A 296 33.89 -11.59 -27.21
CA ALA A 296 33.42 -12.97 -27.32
C ALA A 296 33.09 -13.51 -25.93
N ARG A 297 31.80 -13.79 -25.69
CA ARG A 297 31.21 -14.70 -24.67
C ARG A 297 29.86 -14.17 -24.16
N GLN A 298 28.97 -13.87 -25.10
CA GLN A 298 27.60 -14.31 -24.96
C GLN A 298 27.47 -15.60 -25.78
N LEU A 299 26.63 -16.51 -25.29
CA LEU A 299 26.20 -17.79 -25.85
C LEU A 299 26.86 -19.04 -25.23
N THR A 300 25.98 -20.00 -24.96
CA THR A 300 26.16 -21.41 -24.54
C THR A 300 26.30 -21.70 -23.05
N LEU A 301 25.19 -22.21 -22.47
CA LEU A 301 25.00 -23.53 -21.83
C LEU A 301 23.89 -23.37 -20.77
N ASP A 302 22.65 -23.73 -21.10
CA ASP A 302 21.94 -24.98 -20.74
C ASP A 302 21.12 -24.83 -19.45
#